data_AF-A0A1B6M1P6-F1
#
_entry.id   AF-A0A1B6M1P6-F1
#
_cell.length_a   1.000
_cell.length_b   1.000
_cell.length_c   1.000
_cell.angle_alpha   90.00
_cell.angle_beta   90.00
_cell.angle_gamma   90.00
#
_symmetry.space_group_name_H-M   'P 1'
#
loop_
_entity.id
_entity.type
_entity.pdbx_description
1 polymer ?
#
loop_
_entity_poly.entity_id
_entity_poly.type
_entity_poly.pdbx_seq_one_letter_code
_entity_poly.pdbx_strand_id
1 'polypeptide(L)'
;MDGSKFNYSDMLTLRPEWDLMTSVPRPKGAHLPHGLPLWNKKPLNSKLPLLAGPDGPVVFTRGKLGEKLWKSSPDSEFRLSDPYSREVRFDYEAAHDSHLRSWLRNPQTLQTLRLQDLITPGLRVKCSVDQYNLYRQFLYNLYSDALRREAARRENMMVEKMMLKKAYSEAEKDAARCKKFEDTNAKRLSNIKNIEVLQRQKLENCRKRLQRVVNRA
;
A
#
# COMPACT_ATOMS: atom_id res chain seq x y z
N MET A 1 9.14 14.40 5.87
CA MET A 1 9.34 14.18 7.32
C MET A 1 9.73 12.72 7.52
N ASP A 2 10.82 12.44 8.24
CA ASP A 2 11.28 11.07 8.47
C ASP A 2 10.43 10.41 9.59
N GLY A 3 9.74 9.31 9.26
CA GLY A 3 8.73 8.67 10.13
C GLY A 3 9.30 8.00 11.39
N SER A 4 10.62 8.09 11.59
CA SER A 4 11.35 7.54 12.73
C SER A 4 11.09 8.27 14.06
N LYS A 5 10.46 9.47 14.02
CA LYS A 5 10.30 10.36 15.18
C LYS A 5 8.89 10.41 15.82
N PHE A 6 7.89 9.71 15.27
CA PHE A 6 6.52 9.79 15.77
C PHE A 6 6.24 8.81 16.92
N ASN A 7 5.62 9.29 18.00
CA ASN A 7 5.10 8.46 19.08
C ASN A 7 3.70 7.90 18.76
N TYR A 8 3.23 6.90 19.54
CA TYR A 8 1.92 6.24 19.36
C TYR A 8 0.75 7.23 19.39
N SER A 9 0.77 8.18 20.33
CA SER A 9 -0.22 9.25 20.48
C SER A 9 -0.26 10.17 19.26
N ASP A 10 0.91 10.44 18.68
CA ASP A 10 1.06 11.35 17.56
C ASP A 10 0.48 10.72 16.29
N MET A 11 0.51 9.40 16.14
CA MET A 11 -0.08 8.73 14.97
C MET A 11 -1.62 8.66 15.02
N LEU A 12 -2.23 8.65 16.21
CA LEU A 12 -3.68 8.70 16.36
C LEU A 12 -4.26 10.10 16.10
N THR A 13 -3.41 11.13 16.22
CA THR A 13 -3.83 12.55 16.18
C THR A 13 -3.26 13.31 14.97
N LEU A 14 -2.06 12.96 14.52
CA LEU A 14 -1.35 13.56 13.38
C LEU A 14 -1.10 12.46 12.34
N ARG A 15 -1.88 12.46 11.25
CA ARG A 15 -1.48 11.70 10.07
C ARG A 15 -0.19 12.33 9.53
N PRO A 16 0.89 11.56 9.34
CA PRO A 16 2.08 12.10 8.69
C PRO A 16 1.71 12.69 7.34
N GLU A 17 2.11 13.93 7.08
CA GLU A 17 2.02 14.53 5.74
C GLU A 17 3.00 13.81 4.82
N TRP A 18 2.55 12.71 4.25
CA TRP A 18 3.24 12.06 3.17
C TRP A 18 3.06 12.89 1.90
N ASP A 19 4.12 13.07 1.14
CA ASP A 19 3.98 13.51 -0.24
C ASP A 19 3.68 12.27 -1.09
N LEU A 20 2.41 11.89 -1.21
CA LEU A 20 2.01 10.78 -2.07
C LEU A 20 1.98 11.17 -3.54
N MET A 21 1.83 12.46 -3.82
CA MET A 21 1.70 12.93 -5.19
C MET A 21 2.99 12.68 -5.98
N THR A 22 4.14 12.73 -5.30
CA THR A 22 5.44 12.34 -5.89
C THR A 22 5.61 10.83 -6.00
N SER A 23 5.07 10.03 -5.08
CA SER A 23 5.26 8.58 -5.11
C SER A 23 4.33 7.83 -6.06
N VAL A 24 3.10 8.31 -6.24
CA VAL A 24 2.11 7.65 -7.10
C VAL A 24 2.10 8.35 -8.47
N PRO A 25 2.48 7.66 -9.56
CA PRO A 25 2.48 8.27 -10.88
C PRO A 25 1.05 8.58 -11.33
N ARG A 26 0.87 9.69 -12.06
CA ARG A 26 -0.42 10.02 -12.67
C ARG A 26 -0.82 8.93 -13.68
N PRO A 27 -2.12 8.63 -13.82
CA PRO A 27 -2.58 7.57 -14.71
C PRO A 27 -2.29 7.90 -16.17
N LYS A 28 -2.04 6.86 -16.98
CA LYS A 28 -1.81 6.99 -18.42
C LYS A 28 -3.05 7.61 -19.08
N GLY A 29 -2.86 8.68 -19.84
CA GLY A 29 -3.96 9.44 -20.46
C GLY A 29 -4.32 10.74 -19.74
N ALA A 30 -3.82 10.96 -18.52
CA ALA A 30 -3.94 12.25 -17.81
C ALA A 30 -3.19 13.39 -18.52
N HIS A 31 -2.10 13.06 -19.20
CA HIS A 31 -1.29 14.01 -19.96
C HIS A 31 -1.93 14.33 -21.31
N LEU A 32 -2.22 15.60 -21.54
CA LEU A 32 -2.66 16.15 -22.82
C LEU A 32 -1.45 16.52 -23.68
N PRO A 33 -1.19 15.85 -24.82
CA PRO A 33 -0.06 16.17 -25.69
C PRO A 33 -0.20 17.54 -26.39
N HIS A 34 -1.42 17.89 -26.78
CA HIS A 34 -1.73 19.13 -27.51
C HIS A 34 -2.39 20.19 -26.61
N GLY A 35 -2.36 19.99 -25.28
CA GLY A 35 -2.94 20.91 -24.31
C GLY A 35 -1.92 21.95 -23.82
N LEU A 36 -2.41 23.05 -23.25
CA LEU A 36 -1.53 24.04 -22.62
C LEU A 36 -0.72 23.40 -21.49
N PRO A 37 0.57 23.76 -21.30
CA PRO A 37 1.42 23.17 -20.26
C PRO A 37 0.82 23.23 -18.84
N LEU A 38 0.10 24.32 -18.52
CA LEU A 38 -0.57 24.51 -17.23
C LEU A 38 -1.70 23.50 -16.99
N TRP A 39 -2.33 22.97 -18.05
CA TRP A 39 -3.42 22.01 -17.92
C TRP A 39 -2.93 20.64 -17.44
N ASN A 40 -1.69 20.27 -17.78
CA ASN A 40 -1.07 19.03 -17.31
C ASN A 40 -0.69 19.09 -15.81
N LYS A 41 -0.50 20.29 -15.26
CA LYS A 41 -0.26 20.51 -13.82
C LYS A 41 -1.56 20.52 -13.01
N LYS A 42 -2.66 21.01 -13.60
CA LYS A 42 -3.98 21.06 -12.95
C LYS A 42 -4.43 19.68 -12.44
N PRO A 43 -5.23 19.64 -11.37
CA PRO A 43 -5.80 18.39 -10.87
C PRO A 43 -6.86 17.85 -11.84
N LEU A 44 -7.02 16.53 -11.88
CA LEU A 44 -7.87 15.86 -12.87
C LEU A 44 -9.36 16.18 -12.71
N ASN A 45 -9.81 16.43 -11.47
CA ASN A 45 -11.18 16.83 -11.14
C ASN A 45 -11.52 18.29 -11.53
N SER A 46 -10.54 19.10 -11.95
CA SER A 46 -10.80 20.48 -12.37
C SER A 46 -11.20 20.53 -13.85
N LYS A 47 -12.21 21.36 -14.14
CA LYS A 47 -12.63 21.67 -15.51
C LYS A 47 -11.50 22.42 -16.23
N LEU A 48 -11.28 22.08 -17.50
CA LEU A 48 -10.38 22.82 -18.37
C LEU A 48 -11.12 24.00 -19.01
N PRO A 49 -10.51 25.19 -19.08
CA PRO A 49 -11.10 26.31 -19.80
C PRO A 49 -11.13 26.00 -21.30
N LEU A 50 -12.25 26.28 -21.96
CA LEU A 50 -12.39 26.18 -23.41
C LEU A 50 -11.78 27.43 -24.04
N LEU A 51 -10.50 27.35 -24.37
CA LEU A 51 -9.77 28.40 -25.07
C LEU A 51 -9.63 28.00 -26.53
N ALA A 52 -9.97 28.89 -27.45
CA ALA A 52 -9.58 28.75 -28.85
C ALA A 52 -8.06 28.95 -28.92
N GLY A 53 -7.35 27.96 -29.45
CA GLY A 53 -5.92 28.07 -29.71
C GLY A 53 -5.65 28.86 -31.00
N PRO A 54 -4.40 29.25 -31.24
CA PRO A 54 -4.01 29.91 -32.50
C PRO A 54 -4.29 29.05 -33.75
N ASP A 55 -4.23 27.72 -33.62
CA ASP A 55 -4.52 26.76 -34.70
C ASP A 55 -5.99 26.26 -34.68
N GLY A 56 -6.87 26.93 -33.94
CA GLY A 56 -8.29 26.57 -33.82
C GLY A 56 -8.67 25.91 -32.48
N PRO A 57 -9.87 25.29 -32.40
CA PRO A 57 -10.36 24.71 -31.15
C PRO A 57 -9.52 23.50 -30.73
N VAL A 58 -9.26 23.39 -29.42
CA VAL A 58 -8.50 22.26 -28.88
C VAL A 58 -9.27 20.96 -29.07
N VAL A 59 -8.64 20.00 -29.77
CA VAL A 59 -9.20 18.67 -29.98
C VAL A 59 -8.96 17.79 -28.76
N PHE A 60 -10.04 17.39 -28.09
CA PHE A 60 -9.99 16.44 -26.98
C PHE A 60 -10.00 14.99 -27.49
N THR A 61 -9.19 14.15 -26.83
CA THR A 61 -9.13 12.72 -27.11
C THR A 61 -9.02 11.93 -25.81
N ARG A 62 -9.57 10.73 -25.78
CA ARG A 62 -9.69 9.90 -24.56
C ARG A 62 -9.04 8.51 -24.67
N GLY A 63 -8.58 8.13 -25.86
CA GLY A 63 -7.90 6.85 -26.07
C GLY A 63 -7.57 6.60 -27.54
N LYS A 64 -6.90 5.48 -27.80
CA LYS A 64 -6.67 4.98 -29.16
C LYS A 64 -7.89 4.17 -29.63
N LEU A 65 -8.09 4.15 -30.94
CA LEU A 65 -9.15 3.39 -31.60
C LEU A 65 -9.00 1.88 -31.33
N GLY A 66 -10.10 1.24 -30.93
CA GLY A 66 -10.15 -0.19 -30.60
C GLY A 66 -9.38 -0.56 -29.32
N GLU A 67 -9.07 0.41 -28.46
CA GLU A 67 -8.59 0.15 -27.11
C GLU A 67 -9.67 0.45 -26.08
N LYS A 68 -9.83 -0.46 -25.11
CA LYS A 68 -10.72 -0.28 -23.97
C LYS A 68 -10.42 1.03 -23.25
N LEU A 69 -11.44 1.89 -23.12
CA LEU A 69 -11.32 3.21 -22.51
C LEU A 69 -11.17 3.12 -20.98
N TRP A 70 -12.08 2.39 -20.36
CA TRP A 70 -12.19 2.22 -18.91
C TRP A 70 -11.23 1.10 -18.44
N LYS A 71 -9.96 1.45 -18.26
CA LYS A 71 -8.91 0.51 -17.82
C LYS A 71 -8.78 0.55 -16.29
N SER A 72 -9.10 -0.56 -15.63
CA SER A 72 -8.79 -0.74 -14.20
C SER A 72 -7.33 -1.16 -14.03
N SER A 73 -6.69 -0.72 -12.95
CA SER A 73 -5.40 -1.28 -12.53
C SER A 73 -5.60 -2.75 -12.12
N PRO A 74 -4.63 -3.65 -12.33
CA PRO A 74 -4.71 -5.03 -11.84
C PRO A 74 -5.01 -5.11 -10.33
N ASP A 75 -4.37 -4.22 -9.57
CA ASP A 75 -4.56 -4.08 -8.12
C ASP A 75 -5.77 -3.18 -7.73
N SER A 76 -6.69 -2.94 -8.67
CA SER A 76 -7.88 -2.13 -8.39
C SER A 76 -8.88 -2.98 -7.64
N GLU A 77 -9.17 -2.59 -6.40
CA GLU A 77 -10.24 -3.18 -5.61
C GLU A 77 -11.62 -2.70 -6.10
N PHE A 78 -12.65 -3.48 -5.80
CA PHE A 78 -14.02 -3.08 -6.05
C PHE A 78 -14.40 -1.91 -5.12
N ARG A 79 -14.80 -0.79 -5.71
CA ARG A 79 -15.19 0.40 -4.93
C ARG A 79 -16.62 0.26 -4.44
N LEU A 80 -16.78 0.19 -3.12
CA LEU A 80 -18.09 0.25 -2.46
C LEU A 80 -18.57 1.69 -2.23
N SER A 81 -17.75 2.70 -2.52
CA SER A 81 -18.08 4.11 -2.27
C SER A 81 -19.20 4.64 -3.19
N ASP A 82 -19.31 4.09 -4.40
CA ASP A 82 -20.28 4.52 -5.41
C ASP A 82 -21.03 3.30 -5.99
N PRO A 83 -21.97 2.71 -5.22
CA PRO A 83 -22.67 1.50 -5.63
C PRO A 83 -23.55 1.70 -6.86
N TYR A 84 -23.96 2.93 -7.15
CA TYR A 84 -24.83 3.28 -8.27
C TYR A 84 -24.09 3.91 -9.45
N SER A 85 -22.76 3.95 -9.44
CA SER A 85 -21.94 4.53 -10.51
C SER A 85 -22.36 5.97 -10.88
N ARG A 86 -22.67 6.79 -9.86
CA ARG A 86 -23.05 8.20 -10.04
C ARG A 86 -21.88 9.08 -10.44
N GLU A 87 -20.66 8.71 -10.07
CA GLU A 87 -19.45 9.50 -10.35
C GLU A 87 -19.01 9.39 -11.83
N VAL A 88 -19.15 8.20 -12.43
CA VAL A 88 -18.70 7.91 -13.80
C VAL A 88 -19.73 7.04 -14.50
N ARG A 89 -20.20 7.48 -15.67
CA ARG A 89 -21.08 6.70 -16.54
C ARG A 89 -20.24 5.87 -17.50
N PHE A 90 -20.48 4.57 -17.53
CA PHE A 90 -19.74 3.63 -18.40
C PHE A 90 -20.54 3.30 -19.65
N ASP A 91 -20.92 4.34 -20.41
CA ASP A 91 -21.68 4.16 -21.64
C ASP A 91 -20.85 3.38 -22.68
N TYR A 92 -21.52 2.48 -23.42
CA TYR A 92 -20.85 1.66 -24.44
C TYR A 92 -20.50 2.52 -25.66
N GLU A 93 -19.25 2.37 -26.12
CA GLU A 93 -18.72 3.13 -27.25
C GLU A 93 -17.97 2.21 -28.21
N ALA A 94 -18.53 2.01 -29.40
CA ALA A 94 -17.97 1.11 -30.41
C ALA A 94 -16.52 1.46 -30.80
N ALA A 95 -16.15 2.75 -30.78
CA ALA A 95 -14.80 3.20 -31.10
C ALA A 95 -13.72 2.69 -30.10
N HIS A 96 -14.12 2.33 -28.88
CA HIS A 96 -13.25 1.83 -27.82
C HIS A 96 -13.44 0.33 -27.54
N ASP A 97 -14.21 -0.37 -28.36
CA ASP A 97 -14.39 -1.80 -28.25
C ASP A 97 -13.13 -2.55 -28.73
N SER A 98 -12.54 -3.36 -27.85
CA SER A 98 -11.38 -4.19 -28.18
C SER A 98 -11.68 -5.29 -29.20
N HIS A 99 -12.91 -5.78 -29.26
CA HIS A 99 -13.33 -6.84 -30.17
C HIS A 99 -13.54 -6.31 -31.59
N LEU A 100 -13.94 -5.03 -31.73
CA LEU A 100 -14.06 -4.37 -33.03
C LEU A 100 -12.73 -3.88 -33.60
N ARG A 101 -11.62 -4.05 -32.87
CA ARG A 101 -10.30 -3.52 -33.25
C ARG A 101 -9.84 -3.94 -34.64
N SER A 102 -10.08 -5.19 -35.03
CA SER A 102 -9.68 -5.69 -36.37
C SER A 102 -10.46 -5.00 -37.48
N TRP A 103 -11.77 -4.82 -37.28
CA TRP A 103 -12.64 -4.13 -38.24
C TRP A 103 -12.33 -2.63 -38.31
N LEU A 104 -12.12 -1.99 -37.16
CA LEU A 104 -11.78 -0.57 -37.05
C LEU A 104 -10.42 -0.22 -37.67
N ARG A 105 -9.50 -1.18 -37.74
CA ARG A 105 -8.16 -0.98 -38.32
C ARG A 105 -8.09 -1.25 -39.82
N ASN A 106 -9.18 -1.69 -40.44
CA ASN A 106 -9.24 -1.82 -41.90
C ASN A 106 -8.97 -0.45 -42.55
N PRO A 107 -8.05 -0.34 -43.53
CA PRO A 107 -7.73 0.91 -44.21
C PRO A 107 -8.95 1.68 -44.72
N GLN A 108 -9.95 0.99 -45.28
CA GLN A 108 -11.18 1.62 -45.78
C GLN A 108 -11.97 2.27 -44.65
N THR A 109 -12.18 1.54 -43.55
CA THR A 109 -12.85 2.05 -42.35
C THR A 109 -12.09 3.24 -41.76
N LEU A 110 -10.77 3.16 -41.66
CA LEU A 110 -9.94 4.25 -41.15
C LEU A 110 -10.03 5.51 -42.02
N GLN A 111 -10.09 5.34 -43.34
CA GLN A 111 -10.26 6.46 -44.26
C GLN A 111 -11.62 7.13 -44.03
N THR A 112 -12.69 6.36 -43.91
CA THR A 112 -14.03 6.88 -43.58
C THR A 112 -14.04 7.61 -42.24
N LEU A 113 -13.45 7.03 -41.20
CA LEU A 113 -13.38 7.65 -39.87
C LEU A 113 -12.58 8.96 -39.87
N ARG A 114 -11.54 9.07 -40.70
CA ARG A 114 -10.77 10.31 -40.91
C ARG A 114 -11.56 11.36 -41.67
N LEU A 115 -12.26 10.95 -42.74
CA LEU A 115 -13.13 11.84 -43.52
C LEU A 115 -14.28 12.40 -42.67
N GLN A 116 -14.82 11.60 -41.75
CA GLN A 116 -15.84 12.03 -40.78
C GLN A 116 -15.27 12.78 -39.57
N ASP A 117 -13.97 13.05 -39.54
CA ASP A 117 -13.26 13.75 -38.47
C ASP A 117 -13.41 13.12 -37.07
N LEU A 118 -13.73 11.82 -36.98
CA LEU A 118 -13.93 11.12 -35.70
C LEU A 118 -12.61 10.72 -35.04
N ILE A 119 -11.54 10.61 -35.82
CA ILE A 119 -10.22 10.22 -35.34
C ILE A 119 -9.14 11.22 -35.76
N THR A 120 -8.12 11.34 -34.92
CA THR A 120 -6.89 12.08 -35.25
C THR A 120 -5.96 11.24 -36.16
N PRO A 121 -4.97 11.86 -36.83
CA PRO A 121 -3.97 11.13 -37.62
C PRO A 121 -3.26 10.02 -36.83
N GLY A 122 -3.03 10.24 -35.53
CA GLY A 122 -2.46 9.29 -34.58
C GLY A 122 -3.41 8.19 -34.09
N LEU A 123 -4.55 7.96 -34.77
CA LEU A 123 -5.58 6.96 -34.43
C LEU A 123 -6.18 7.12 -33.03
N ARG A 124 -6.22 8.35 -32.50
CA ARG A 124 -6.94 8.66 -31.26
C ARG A 124 -8.35 9.13 -31.58
N VAL A 125 -9.31 8.63 -30.81
CA VAL A 125 -10.73 8.97 -30.95
C VAL A 125 -10.97 10.37 -30.39
N LYS A 126 -11.56 11.25 -31.21
CA LYS A 126 -12.00 12.58 -30.77
C LYS A 126 -13.24 12.46 -29.89
N CYS A 127 -13.40 13.34 -28.92
CA CYS A 127 -14.56 13.34 -28.04
C CYS A 127 -15.07 14.75 -27.74
N SER A 128 -16.32 14.83 -27.28
CA SER A 128 -16.88 16.09 -26.80
C SER A 128 -16.24 16.51 -25.48
N VAL A 129 -16.43 17.78 -25.11
CA VAL A 129 -15.96 18.33 -23.82
C VAL A 129 -16.56 17.56 -22.64
N ASP A 130 -17.84 17.21 -22.73
CA ASP A 130 -18.55 16.48 -21.69
C ASP A 130 -17.98 15.06 -21.49
N GLN A 131 -17.83 14.32 -22.59
CA GLN A 131 -17.17 13.01 -22.60
C GLN A 131 -15.74 13.07 -22.06
N TYR A 132 -15.01 14.14 -22.38
CA TYR A 132 -13.65 14.34 -21.90
C TYR A 132 -13.62 14.62 -20.39
N ASN A 133 -14.55 15.43 -19.88
CA ASN A 133 -14.67 15.69 -18.44
C ASN A 133 -15.03 14.43 -17.67
N LEU A 134 -15.96 13.62 -18.19
CA LEU A 134 -16.31 12.34 -17.59
C LEU A 134 -15.11 11.37 -17.58
N TYR A 135 -14.34 11.33 -18.67
CA TYR A 135 -13.10 10.56 -18.72
C TYR A 135 -12.04 11.07 -17.72
N ARG A 136 -11.89 12.39 -17.56
CA ARG A 136 -11.00 12.96 -16.52
C ARG A 136 -11.44 12.61 -15.11
N GLN A 137 -12.74 12.61 -14.85
CA GLN A 137 -13.31 12.20 -13.56
C GLN A 137 -12.97 10.74 -13.27
N PHE A 138 -13.09 9.86 -14.25
CA PHE A 138 -12.65 8.46 -14.14
C PHE A 138 -11.16 8.34 -13.82
N LEU A 139 -10.29 9.08 -14.53
CA LEU A 139 -8.85 9.08 -14.25
C LEU A 139 -8.54 9.64 -12.86
N TYR A 140 -9.25 10.67 -12.42
CA TYR A 140 -9.14 11.22 -11.06
C TYR A 140 -9.49 10.18 -10.01
N ASN A 141 -10.58 9.44 -10.22
CA ASN A 141 -11.02 8.37 -9.34
C ASN A 141 -9.95 7.28 -9.22
N LEU A 142 -9.45 6.78 -10.35
CA LEU A 142 -8.39 5.78 -10.38
C LEU A 142 -7.11 6.25 -9.67
N TYR A 143 -6.74 7.52 -9.86
CA TYR A 143 -5.58 8.11 -9.19
C TYR A 143 -5.82 8.24 -7.68
N SER A 144 -7.00 8.70 -7.27
CA SER A 144 -7.38 8.84 -5.87
C SER A 144 -7.43 7.51 -5.13
N ASP A 145 -7.83 6.43 -5.80
CA ASP A 145 -7.76 5.07 -5.25
C ASP A 145 -6.31 4.60 -5.07
N ALA A 146 -5.44 4.89 -6.04
CA ALA A 146 -4.02 4.58 -5.94
C ALA A 146 -3.34 5.35 -4.78
N LEU A 147 -3.68 6.63 -4.61
CA LEU A 147 -3.24 7.44 -3.46
C LEU A 147 -3.74 6.84 -2.15
N ARG A 148 -5.03 6.50 -2.03
CA ARG A 148 -5.57 5.88 -0.80
C ARG A 148 -4.87 4.57 -0.45
N ARG A 149 -4.59 3.71 -1.44
CA ARG A 149 -3.86 2.45 -1.22
C ARG A 149 -2.42 2.69 -0.78
N GLU A 150 -1.73 3.64 -1.38
CA GLU A 150 -0.37 4.00 -0.97
C GLU A 150 -0.34 4.52 0.46
N ALA A 151 -1.32 5.34 0.84
CA ALA A 151 -1.46 5.87 2.20
C ALA A 151 -1.65 4.74 3.21
N ALA A 152 -2.62 3.86 2.94
CA ALA A 152 -2.92 2.70 3.78
C ALA A 152 -1.71 1.77 3.91
N ARG A 153 -0.96 1.53 2.82
CA ARG A 153 0.26 0.72 2.87
C ARG A 153 1.31 1.32 3.80
N ARG A 154 1.54 2.63 3.73
CA ARG A 154 2.51 3.32 4.60
C ARG A 154 2.07 3.29 6.06
N GLU A 155 0.79 3.52 6.31
CA GLU A 155 0.20 3.45 7.65
C GLU A 155 0.38 2.04 8.24
N ASN A 156 0.04 0.99 7.47
CA ASN A 156 0.21 -0.40 7.89
C ASN A 156 1.68 -0.76 8.18
N MET A 157 2.61 -0.39 7.29
CA MET A 157 4.04 -0.64 7.51
C MET A 157 4.57 0.04 8.78
N MET A 158 4.07 1.24 9.08
CA MET A 158 4.47 1.98 10.27
C MET A 158 3.95 1.31 11.55
N VAL A 159 2.67 0.91 11.55
CA VAL A 159 2.04 0.15 12.64
C VAL A 159 2.77 -1.17 12.87
N GLU A 160 3.05 -1.92 11.81
CA GLU A 160 3.78 -3.19 11.88
C GLU A 160 5.18 -3.03 12.48
N LYS A 161 5.96 -2.05 12.00
CA LYS A 161 7.29 -1.74 12.52
C LYS A 161 7.24 -1.41 14.02
N MET A 162 6.20 -0.71 14.46
CA MET A 162 6.01 -0.38 15.86
C MET A 162 5.62 -1.60 16.71
N MET A 163 4.70 -2.44 16.23
CA MET A 163 4.32 -3.69 16.89
C MET A 163 5.53 -4.60 17.06
N LEU A 164 6.36 -4.73 16.03
CA LEU A 164 7.61 -5.49 16.09
C LEU A 164 8.54 -4.93 17.18
N LYS A 165 8.79 -3.62 17.23
CA LYS A 165 9.63 -3.01 18.28
C LYS A 165 9.11 -3.32 19.69
N LYS A 166 7.79 -3.24 19.89
CA LYS A 166 7.16 -3.56 21.19
C LYS A 166 7.34 -5.03 21.54
N ALA A 167 7.11 -5.94 20.58
CA ALA A 167 7.29 -7.37 20.76
C ALA A 167 8.75 -7.73 21.11
N TYR A 168 9.73 -7.12 20.42
CA TYR A 168 11.15 -7.30 20.73
C TYR A 168 11.49 -6.84 22.15
N SER A 169 11.00 -5.67 22.56
CA SER A 169 11.24 -5.17 23.92
C SER A 169 10.62 -6.08 25.00
N GLU A 170 9.44 -6.66 24.73
CA GLU A 170 8.81 -7.58 25.68
C GLU A 170 9.55 -8.92 25.73
N ALA A 171 9.96 -9.45 24.58
CA ALA A 171 10.76 -10.67 24.51
C ALA A 171 12.10 -10.53 25.24
N GLU A 172 12.74 -9.36 25.18
CA GLU A 172 13.97 -9.08 25.93
C GLU A 172 13.73 -9.08 27.44
N LYS A 173 12.63 -8.49 27.90
CA LYS A 173 12.24 -8.53 29.32
C LYS A 173 11.93 -9.95 29.78
N ASP A 174 11.24 -10.74 28.96
CA ASP A 174 10.95 -12.14 29.26
C ASP A 174 12.21 -12.98 29.31
N ALA A 175 13.13 -12.82 28.36
CA ALA A 175 14.42 -13.50 28.39
C ALA A 175 15.21 -13.16 29.67
N ALA A 176 15.20 -11.88 30.08
CA ALA A 176 15.82 -11.46 31.33
C ALA A 176 15.13 -12.06 32.57
N ARG A 177 13.79 -12.20 32.57
CA ARG A 177 13.02 -12.87 33.63
C ARG A 177 13.36 -14.36 33.72
N CYS A 178 13.38 -15.07 32.59
CA CYS A 178 13.73 -16.49 32.51
C CYS A 178 15.15 -16.74 33.00
N LYS A 179 16.13 -15.93 32.55
CA LYS A 179 17.52 -16.05 33.01
C LYS A 179 17.65 -15.86 34.52
N LYS A 180 16.97 -14.86 35.09
CA LYS A 180 16.94 -14.66 36.54
C LYS A 180 16.35 -15.86 37.27
N PHE A 181 15.26 -16.43 36.75
CA PHE A 181 14.62 -17.61 37.31
C PHE A 181 15.56 -18.82 37.31
N GLU A 182 16.21 -19.09 36.17
CA GLU A 182 17.22 -20.15 36.01
C GLU A 182 18.36 -19.99 37.01
N ASP A 183 18.93 -18.78 37.14
CA ASP A 183 20.01 -18.48 38.09
C ASP A 183 19.57 -18.75 39.54
N THR A 184 18.36 -18.33 39.94
CA THR A 184 17.82 -18.64 41.27
C THR A 184 17.61 -20.14 41.48
N ASN A 185 17.11 -20.85 40.46
CA ASN A 185 16.87 -22.29 40.58
C ASN A 185 18.18 -23.07 40.69
N ALA A 186 19.20 -22.71 39.90
CA ALA A 186 20.54 -23.27 39.98
C ALA A 186 21.16 -23.09 41.37
N LYS A 187 21.03 -21.89 41.96
CA LYS A 187 21.47 -21.62 43.35
C LYS A 187 20.73 -22.50 44.36
N ARG A 188 19.41 -22.65 44.23
CA ARG A 188 18.61 -23.53 45.11
C ARG A 188 19.07 -24.99 45.02
N LEU A 189 19.28 -25.51 43.82
CA LEU A 189 19.77 -26.87 43.60
C LEU A 189 21.18 -27.08 44.19
N SER A 190 22.08 -26.11 44.04
CA SER A 190 23.42 -26.16 44.67
C SER A 190 23.32 -26.19 46.20
N ASN A 191 22.47 -25.34 46.79
CA ASN A 191 22.25 -25.32 48.24
C ASN A 191 21.70 -26.65 48.76
N ILE A 192 20.74 -27.26 48.05
CA ILE A 192 20.19 -28.58 48.40
C ILE A 192 21.30 -29.63 48.39
N LYS A 193 22.11 -29.69 47.34
CA LYS A 193 23.26 -30.62 47.25
C LYS A 193 24.25 -30.42 48.40
N ASN A 194 24.54 -29.17 48.77
CA ASN A 194 25.44 -28.86 49.89
C ASN A 194 24.86 -29.37 51.22
N ILE A 195 23.56 -29.18 51.45
CA ILE A 195 22.87 -29.68 52.65
C ILE A 195 22.92 -31.22 52.70
N GLU A 196 22.66 -31.90 51.58
CA GLU A 196 22.74 -33.38 51.50
C GLU A 196 24.15 -33.91 51.80
N VAL A 197 25.19 -33.23 51.32
CA VAL A 197 26.59 -33.59 51.61
C VAL A 197 26.88 -33.42 53.10
N LEU A 198 26.48 -32.30 53.69
CA LEU A 198 26.65 -32.05 55.13
C LEU A 198 25.91 -33.09 55.98
N GLN A 199 24.70 -33.48 55.58
CA GLN A 199 23.94 -34.54 56.27
C GLN A 199 24.64 -35.89 56.17
N ARG A 200 25.15 -36.27 54.99
CA ARG A 200 25.94 -37.50 54.81
C ARG A 200 27.19 -37.50 55.70
N GLN A 201 27.94 -36.40 55.76
CA GLN A 201 29.10 -36.28 56.64
C GLN A 201 28.72 -36.41 58.12
N LYS A 202 27.62 -35.79 58.55
CA LYS A 202 27.10 -35.94 59.93
C LYS A 202 26.79 -37.39 60.25
N LEU A 203 26.08 -38.10 59.37
CA LEU A 203 25.75 -39.52 59.52
C LEU A 203 27.02 -40.39 59.61
N GLU A 204 28.00 -40.12 58.74
CA GLU A 204 29.28 -40.84 58.75
C GLU A 204 30.07 -40.61 60.03
N ASN A 205 30.08 -39.37 60.54
CA ASN A 205 30.70 -39.03 61.82
C ASN A 205 30.00 -39.73 63.00
N CYS A 206 28.67 -39.81 63.00
CA CYS A 206 27.91 -40.58 63.98
C CYS A 206 28.27 -42.07 63.92
N ARG A 207 28.36 -42.65 62.72
CA ARG A 207 28.78 -44.06 62.52
C ARG A 207 30.18 -44.31 63.08
N LYS A 208 31.16 -43.46 62.76
CA LYS A 208 32.54 -43.55 63.28
C LYS A 208 32.61 -43.40 64.80
N ARG A 209 31.71 -42.63 65.42
CA ARG A 209 31.61 -42.51 66.88
C ARG A 209 31.06 -43.79 67.51
N LEU A 210 29.98 -44.35 66.97
CA LEU A 210 29.40 -45.61 67.44
C LEU A 210 30.41 -46.76 67.36
N GLN A 211 31.15 -46.84 66.26
CA GLN A 211 32.16 -47.89 66.07
C GLN A 211 33.32 -47.78 67.06
N ARG A 212 33.69 -46.56 67.48
CA ARG A 212 34.66 -46.34 68.57
C ARG A 212 34.14 -46.76 69.94
N VAL A 213 32.85 -46.66 70.18
CA VAL A 213 32.21 -47.13 71.44
C VAL A 213 32.17 -48.65 71.46
N VAL A 214 31.77 -49.28 70.36
CA VAL A 214 31.73 -50.75 70.22
C VAL A 214 33.12 -51.37 70.37
N ASN A 215 34.16 -50.80 69.77
CA ASN A 215 35.53 -51.33 69.87
C ASN A 215 36.19 -51.13 71.26
N ARG A 216 35.53 -50.44 72.19
CA ARG A 216 36.01 -50.22 73.58
C ARG A 216 35.30 -51.11 74.60
N ALA A 217 34.24 -51.82 74.20
CA ALA A 217 33.57 -52.85 74.98
C ALA A 217 34.17 -54.22 74.64
#